data_AF-A0A1J4VCL1-F1
#
_entry.id   AF-A0A1J4VCL1-F1
#
_cell.length_a   1.000
_cell.length_b   1.000
_cell.length_c   1.000
_cell.angle_alpha   90.00
_cell.angle_beta   90.00
_cell.angle_gamma   90.00
#
_symmetry.space_group_name_H-M   'P 1'
#
loop_
_entity.id
_entity.type
_entity.pdbx_description
1 polymer ?
#
loop_
_entity_poly.entity_id
_entity_poly.type
_entity_poly.pdbx_seq_one_letter_code
_entity_poly.pdbx_strand_id
1 'polypeptide(L)'
;MKHTWIWKFVTFAMSLTTMAGAALLPFLIVLASPAQATANRSSYQLASPAVVKIDVYDRDHKDLIGNASGVIIDSSGIIVTNDHVISNIWQTQHVLEICLPNGSRFTDVRVLYQDKSIDIAFLSVDGSDLSFLAPSPSSTHRVGDPVMAIGSPYGLERSASDGIISAFRRGTPSDTYPLIQTTAAISPGSSGGALIDDRGRLIGITTASLSSGQNLNFAIPSEYISALYPRALANRQKGVDIRNMNRVVLTTISELLDERRKIAEDNPDSDGAWNDLSQMYQFLSQWDKAEISLRKAISIRSDMGQYHASLAMILIMRSNINAAIASYNRAIEVDSANVPAYEGLSLLYGFMNRFNDAISLLVRAIPISPKEPRLYCALGSSYLRANKWFDALDSYKKAVALDSLHAQGHSGMGEVYLAMQQTEDAVVSFRRAVEIDSRNASFIARLGDAYYSAQSPVDALAAYQESLEISPRQPNVLVKVGGLFSAAKMWDPAEKSFLMALSVDSSHLTSIIGLTNVYVQNGRNSDAEALLLAGLAIHRSEYQLWSLLGMIEFSLEKYSEAIKSLEVATSMDQRDANSLFFLGASYGLTGRTADANQVVRILNGIDTAKARQLSAMLSQSRR
;
A
#
# COMPACT_ATOMS: atom_id res chain seq x y z
N MET A 1 -20.34 54.50 -45.33
CA MET A 1 -21.16 55.70 -45.10
C MET A 1 -22.48 55.29 -44.46
N LYS A 2 -22.82 55.91 -43.32
CA LYS A 2 -24.16 56.26 -42.82
C LYS A 2 -25.14 55.10 -42.52
N HIS A 3 -25.36 54.79 -41.25
CA HIS A 3 -26.40 55.35 -40.35
C HIS A 3 -27.63 54.41 -40.28
N THR A 4 -27.89 53.61 -39.24
CA THR A 4 -28.26 53.88 -37.83
C THR A 4 -29.78 54.09 -37.58
N TRP A 5 -30.26 53.53 -36.45
CA TRP A 5 -31.47 53.84 -35.65
C TRP A 5 -32.84 53.35 -36.16
N ILE A 6 -33.91 53.10 -35.38
CA ILE A 6 -34.23 52.63 -34.01
C ILE A 6 -35.78 52.82 -33.81
N TRP A 7 -36.50 51.84 -33.24
CA TRP A 7 -37.78 51.91 -32.45
C TRP A 7 -39.08 52.45 -33.12
N LYS A 8 -40.35 52.22 -32.70
CA LYS A 8 -41.15 51.27 -31.87
C LYS A 8 -42.66 51.72 -31.96
N PHE A 9 -43.58 50.84 -31.55
CA PHE A 9 -45.00 51.01 -31.06
C PHE A 9 -46.15 51.14 -32.11
N VAL A 10 -47.06 50.14 -32.30
CA VAL A 10 -48.29 49.70 -31.56
C VAL A 10 -49.54 50.52 -31.98
N THR A 11 -50.73 50.00 -32.39
CA THR A 11 -51.65 48.97 -31.83
C THR A 11 -52.78 48.56 -32.83
N PHE A 12 -53.29 47.31 -32.69
CA PHE A 12 -54.66 46.75 -32.94
C PHE A 12 -55.29 46.80 -34.36
N ALA A 13 -55.98 45.79 -34.92
CA ALA A 13 -56.85 44.74 -34.36
C ALA A 13 -57.00 43.47 -35.28
N MET A 14 -57.64 42.43 -34.72
CA MET A 14 -57.76 41.01 -35.09
C MET A 14 -58.55 40.62 -36.38
N SER A 15 -58.19 39.47 -36.97
CA SER A 15 -59.03 38.25 -37.06
C SER A 15 -58.22 37.09 -37.72
N LEU A 16 -57.78 36.09 -36.93
CA LEU A 16 -58.21 34.66 -36.95
C LEU A 16 -58.52 34.08 -38.35
N THR A 17 -57.95 32.97 -38.84
CA THR A 17 -57.06 31.93 -38.29
C THR A 17 -56.45 31.19 -39.49
N THR A 18 -55.12 31.16 -39.57
CA THR A 18 -54.27 30.34 -40.45
C THR A 18 -53.61 29.24 -39.58
N MET A 19 -53.07 28.12 -40.04
CA MET A 19 -52.04 27.98 -41.08
C MET A 19 -51.90 26.52 -41.53
N ALA A 20 -51.57 26.37 -42.81
CA ALA A 20 -50.72 25.29 -43.32
C ALA A 20 -49.26 25.78 -43.37
N GLY A 21 -48.28 24.88 -43.21
CA GLY A 21 -46.94 25.07 -43.79
C GLY A 21 -45.72 24.70 -42.94
N ALA A 22 -45.15 23.53 -43.26
CA ALA A 22 -43.71 23.25 -43.43
C ALA A 22 -42.73 23.17 -42.22
N ALA A 23 -42.23 21.93 -42.06
CA ALA A 23 -40.84 21.52 -41.85
C ALA A 23 -40.05 22.04 -40.63
N LEU A 24 -39.94 21.19 -39.61
CA LEU A 24 -38.90 21.22 -38.58
C LEU A 24 -38.41 19.78 -38.33
N LEU A 25 -37.09 19.59 -38.28
CA LEU A 25 -36.41 18.35 -37.88
C LEU A 25 -36.98 17.83 -36.54
N PRO A 26 -37.18 16.52 -36.35
CA PRO A 26 -37.58 16.03 -35.05
C PRO A 26 -36.36 16.06 -34.12
N PHE A 27 -36.39 16.98 -33.15
CA PHE A 27 -35.77 16.73 -31.86
C PHE A 27 -36.38 15.44 -31.31
N LEU A 28 -35.63 14.34 -31.35
CA LEU A 28 -35.96 13.13 -30.62
C LEU A 28 -35.78 13.44 -29.12
N ILE A 29 -36.85 13.94 -28.49
CA ILE A 29 -36.98 13.90 -27.04
C ILE A 29 -37.14 12.41 -26.71
N VAL A 30 -36.07 11.78 -26.22
CA VAL A 30 -36.14 10.46 -25.59
C VAL A 30 -36.90 10.64 -24.29
N LEU A 31 -38.23 10.52 -24.36
CA LEU A 31 -39.05 10.32 -23.18
C LEU A 31 -38.70 8.92 -22.65
N ALA A 32 -38.07 8.84 -21.48
CA ALA A 32 -37.94 7.58 -20.76
C ALA A 32 -39.32 6.93 -20.70
N SER A 33 -39.43 5.68 -21.17
CA SER A 33 -40.72 5.00 -21.26
C SER A 33 -41.36 4.87 -19.86
N PRO A 34 -42.70 4.96 -19.72
CA PRO A 34 -43.40 4.82 -18.44
C PRO A 34 -43.04 3.54 -17.66
N ALA A 35 -42.62 2.49 -18.38
CA ALA A 35 -42.21 1.21 -17.83
C ALA A 35 -40.92 1.27 -16.97
N GLN A 36 -39.95 2.12 -17.35
CA GLN A 36 -38.70 2.27 -16.60
C GLN A 36 -38.92 2.98 -15.26
N ALA A 37 -39.77 4.03 -15.26
CA ALA A 37 -40.11 4.76 -14.05
C ALA A 37 -40.91 3.89 -13.05
N THR A 38 -41.76 2.98 -13.54
CA THR A 38 -42.46 2.02 -12.68
C THR A 38 -41.53 0.97 -12.07
N ALA A 39 -40.53 0.50 -12.81
CA ALA A 39 -39.56 -0.49 -12.32
C ALA A 39 -38.65 0.08 -11.21
N ASN A 40 -38.14 1.30 -11.39
CA ASN A 40 -37.30 1.96 -10.37
C ASN A 40 -38.07 2.19 -9.06
N ARG A 41 -39.36 2.54 -9.16
CA ARG A 41 -40.23 2.73 -7.99
C ARG A 41 -40.43 1.44 -7.19
N SER A 42 -40.61 0.29 -7.84
CA SER A 42 -40.76 -1.00 -7.15
C SER A 42 -39.48 -1.42 -6.43
N SER A 43 -38.32 -1.22 -7.05
CA SER A 43 -37.03 -1.67 -6.51
C SER A 43 -36.61 -0.85 -5.31
N TYR A 44 -36.88 0.47 -5.33
CA TYR A 44 -36.74 1.33 -4.16
C TYR A 44 -37.64 0.90 -2.99
N GLN A 45 -38.91 0.59 -3.26
CA GLN A 45 -39.86 0.18 -2.21
C GLN A 45 -39.46 -1.13 -1.53
N LEU A 46 -38.86 -2.05 -2.28
CA LEU A 46 -38.33 -3.30 -1.74
C LEU A 46 -37.08 -3.08 -0.89
N ALA A 47 -36.18 -2.22 -1.33
CA ALA A 47 -34.85 -2.08 -0.73
C ALA A 47 -34.76 -1.04 0.40
N SER A 48 -35.44 0.10 0.26
CA SER A 48 -35.32 1.21 1.21
C SER A 48 -35.62 0.87 2.68
N PRO A 49 -36.52 -0.07 3.04
CA PRO A 49 -36.75 -0.42 4.45
C PRO A 49 -35.55 -1.05 5.16
N ALA A 50 -34.61 -1.64 4.41
CA ALA A 50 -33.40 -2.28 4.96
C ALA A 50 -32.21 -1.31 5.08
N VAL A 51 -32.28 -0.11 4.50
CA VAL A 51 -31.23 0.89 4.57
C VAL A 51 -31.42 1.75 5.81
N VAL A 52 -30.44 1.75 6.69
CA VAL A 52 -30.46 2.43 7.98
C VAL A 52 -29.56 3.66 7.97
N LYS A 53 -29.85 4.60 8.85
CA LYS A 53 -28.96 5.73 9.16
C LYS A 53 -28.07 5.36 10.33
N ILE A 54 -26.79 5.71 10.23
CA ILE A 54 -25.80 5.56 11.29
C ILE A 54 -25.41 6.96 11.77
N ASP A 55 -25.78 7.29 12.99
CA ASP A 55 -25.36 8.53 13.64
C ASP A 55 -24.18 8.24 14.57
N VAL A 56 -23.16 9.09 14.51
CA VAL A 56 -21.98 9.03 15.36
C VAL A 56 -22.01 10.25 16.26
N TYR A 57 -22.15 10.03 17.55
CA TYR A 57 -22.15 11.06 18.57
C TYR A 57 -20.82 11.11 19.31
N ASP A 58 -20.52 12.25 19.93
CA ASP A 58 -19.43 12.37 20.89
C ASP A 58 -19.59 11.38 22.07
N ARG A 59 -18.56 11.28 22.92
CA ARG A 59 -18.54 10.31 24.02
C ARG A 59 -19.71 10.49 24.99
N ASP A 60 -20.17 11.72 25.18
CA ASP A 60 -21.22 12.05 26.13
C ASP A 60 -22.63 11.95 25.51
N HIS A 61 -22.75 11.51 24.25
CA HIS A 61 -23.98 11.41 23.46
C HIS A 61 -24.75 12.74 23.36
N LYS A 62 -24.02 13.86 23.28
CA LYS A 62 -24.56 15.22 23.20
C LYS A 62 -24.52 15.78 21.80
N ASP A 63 -23.36 15.70 21.16
CA ASP A 63 -23.11 16.35 19.88
C ASP A 63 -23.03 15.31 18.76
N LEU A 64 -23.84 15.51 17.70
CA LEU A 64 -23.75 14.72 16.48
C LEU A 64 -22.52 15.16 15.70
N ILE A 65 -21.53 14.28 15.58
CA ILE A 65 -20.23 14.58 14.98
C ILE A 65 -20.02 13.90 13.62
N GLY A 66 -20.89 12.95 13.26
CA GLY A 66 -20.87 12.30 11.96
C GLY A 66 -22.18 11.59 11.65
N ASN A 67 -22.47 11.41 10.37
CA ASN A 67 -23.60 10.63 9.88
C ASN A 67 -23.19 9.80 8.67
N ALA A 68 -23.76 8.61 8.56
CA ALA A 68 -23.53 7.67 7.48
C ALA A 68 -24.77 6.80 7.26
N SER A 69 -24.64 5.82 6.37
CA SER A 69 -25.67 4.82 6.07
C SER A 69 -25.18 3.40 6.37
N GLY A 70 -26.10 2.47 6.50
CA GLY A 70 -25.83 1.05 6.63
C GLY A 70 -26.92 0.24 5.94
N VAL A 71 -26.68 -1.05 5.74
CA VAL A 71 -27.68 -1.97 5.18
C VAL A 71 -27.84 -3.17 6.11
N ILE A 72 -29.07 -3.43 6.57
CA ILE A 72 -29.40 -4.68 7.27
C ILE A 72 -29.39 -5.80 6.24
N ILE A 73 -28.57 -6.82 6.44
CA ILE A 73 -28.36 -7.89 5.44
C ILE A 73 -29.02 -9.23 5.80
N ASP A 74 -29.50 -9.38 7.04
CA ASP A 74 -30.23 -10.57 7.48
C ASP A 74 -31.31 -10.24 8.53
N SER A 75 -32.14 -11.24 8.84
CA SER A 75 -33.19 -11.14 9.85
C SER A 75 -32.65 -11.11 11.29
N SER A 76 -31.36 -11.38 11.48
CA SER A 76 -30.74 -11.34 12.80
C SER A 76 -30.39 -9.90 13.20
N GLY A 77 -30.36 -8.95 12.25
CA GLY A 77 -29.98 -7.57 12.52
C GLY A 77 -28.49 -7.28 12.32
N ILE A 78 -27.79 -8.11 11.53
CA ILE A 78 -26.44 -7.77 11.05
C ILE A 78 -26.55 -6.66 10.02
N ILE A 79 -25.76 -5.61 10.23
CA ILE A 79 -25.70 -4.42 9.39
C ILE A 79 -24.31 -4.35 8.76
N VAL A 80 -24.23 -3.99 7.49
CA VAL A 80 -22.97 -3.70 6.80
C VAL A 80 -22.87 -2.20 6.54
N THR A 81 -21.68 -1.65 6.75
CA THR A 81 -21.31 -0.27 6.42
C THR A 81 -19.82 -0.21 6.08
N ASN A 82 -19.28 0.98 5.87
CA ASN A 82 -17.84 1.16 5.64
C ASN A 82 -17.01 1.14 6.93
N ASP A 83 -15.74 0.73 6.85
CA ASP A 83 -14.83 0.81 8.00
C ASP A 83 -14.57 2.26 8.40
N HIS A 84 -14.35 3.15 7.43
CA HIS A 84 -14.05 4.55 7.71
C HIS A 84 -15.18 5.29 8.44
N VAL A 85 -16.42 4.81 8.33
CA VAL A 85 -17.58 5.34 9.08
C VAL A 85 -17.40 5.11 10.58
N ILE A 86 -16.74 4.02 10.96
CA ILE A 86 -16.57 3.59 12.36
C ILE A 86 -15.11 3.53 12.83
N SER A 87 -14.15 3.90 11.97
CA SER A 87 -12.70 3.71 12.20
C SER A 87 -12.13 4.60 13.30
N ASN A 88 -12.74 5.76 13.57
CA ASN A 88 -12.30 6.69 14.62
C ASN A 88 -12.94 6.40 15.98
N ILE A 89 -13.96 5.55 16.04
CA ILE A 89 -14.73 5.27 17.26
C ILE A 89 -13.89 4.58 18.33
N TRP A 90 -12.87 3.85 17.91
CA TRP A 90 -11.92 3.13 18.76
C TRP A 90 -11.09 4.04 19.68
N GLN A 91 -10.73 5.23 19.20
CA GLN A 91 -9.78 6.11 19.89
C GLN A 91 -10.47 7.14 20.79
N THR A 92 -11.73 7.46 20.51
CA THR A 92 -12.42 8.63 21.06
C THR A 92 -13.70 8.31 21.84
N GLN A 93 -14.04 7.03 22.01
CA GLN A 93 -15.22 6.54 22.75
C GLN A 93 -16.56 7.10 22.22
N HIS A 94 -16.67 7.35 20.92
CA HIS A 94 -17.90 7.83 20.30
C HIS A 94 -19.05 6.82 20.40
N VAL A 95 -20.28 7.33 20.49
CA VAL A 95 -21.50 6.51 20.59
C VAL A 95 -22.08 6.31 19.19
N LEU A 96 -22.37 5.06 18.84
CA LEU A 96 -23.07 4.69 17.61
C LEU A 96 -24.56 4.59 17.88
N GLU A 97 -25.36 5.21 17.01
CA GLU A 97 -26.81 5.07 17.01
C GLU A 97 -27.29 4.63 15.62
N ILE A 98 -28.00 3.50 15.54
CA ILE A 98 -28.63 3.04 14.30
C ILE A 98 -30.09 3.47 14.31
N CYS A 99 -30.48 4.28 13.32
CA CYS A 99 -31.86 4.73 13.13
C CYS A 99 -32.49 4.01 11.94
N LEU A 100 -33.63 3.35 12.17
CA LEU A 100 -34.40 2.65 11.13
C LEU A 100 -35.37 3.61 10.44
N PRO A 101 -35.82 3.29 9.21
CA PRO A 101 -36.81 4.10 8.49
C PRO A 101 -38.16 4.25 9.20
N ASN A 102 -38.49 3.36 10.14
CA ASN A 102 -39.72 3.43 10.94
C ASN A 102 -39.57 4.30 12.21
N GLY A 103 -38.41 4.94 12.41
CA GLY A 103 -38.10 5.78 13.56
C GLY A 103 -37.49 5.05 14.76
N SER A 104 -37.34 3.73 14.71
CA SER A 104 -36.69 2.96 15.79
C SER A 104 -35.21 3.32 15.87
N ARG A 105 -34.68 3.45 17.10
CA ARG A 105 -33.30 3.83 17.38
C ARG A 105 -32.63 2.79 18.26
N PHE A 106 -31.42 2.38 17.90
CA PHE A 106 -30.62 1.40 18.64
C PHE A 106 -29.28 2.01 19.04
N THR A 107 -29.00 2.02 20.35
CA THR A 107 -27.74 2.51 20.92
C THR A 107 -26.82 1.36 21.37
N ASP A 108 -27.37 0.17 21.65
CA ASP A 108 -26.57 -1.06 21.86
C ASP A 108 -26.16 -1.66 20.51
N VAL A 109 -25.23 -0.99 19.84
CA VAL A 109 -24.69 -1.39 18.54
C VAL A 109 -23.37 -2.13 18.77
N ARG A 110 -23.26 -3.41 18.42
CA ARG A 110 -22.00 -4.17 18.53
C ARG A 110 -21.22 -4.13 17.23
N VAL A 111 -19.89 -4.03 17.30
CA VAL A 111 -19.02 -4.20 16.13
C VAL A 111 -18.59 -5.66 16.08
N LEU A 112 -18.99 -6.38 15.04
CA LEU A 112 -18.76 -7.82 14.92
C LEU A 112 -17.44 -8.13 14.21
N TYR A 113 -17.12 -7.37 13.17
CA TYR A 113 -15.95 -7.60 12.32
C TYR A 113 -15.62 -6.32 11.55
N GLN A 114 -14.34 -6.11 11.26
CA GLN A 114 -13.86 -5.02 10.42
C GLN A 114 -12.75 -5.55 9.52
N ASP A 115 -12.75 -5.09 8.27
CA ASP A 115 -11.65 -5.28 7.34
C ASP A 115 -11.24 -3.94 6.76
N LYS A 116 -10.20 -3.35 7.38
CA LYS A 116 -9.64 -2.06 6.97
C LYS A 116 -9.07 -2.08 5.55
N SER A 117 -8.66 -3.25 5.05
CA SER A 117 -8.05 -3.36 3.73
C SER A 117 -9.06 -3.17 2.60
N ILE A 118 -10.35 -3.41 2.89
CA ILE A 118 -11.44 -3.28 1.93
C ILE A 118 -12.57 -2.35 2.39
N ASP A 119 -12.32 -1.50 3.38
CA ASP A 119 -13.27 -0.52 3.91
C ASP A 119 -14.66 -1.09 4.25
N ILE A 120 -14.71 -2.28 4.86
CA ILE A 120 -15.97 -2.93 5.28
C ILE A 120 -16.01 -3.15 6.79
N ALA A 121 -17.18 -2.87 7.36
CA ALA A 121 -17.51 -3.14 8.74
C ALA A 121 -18.85 -3.87 8.87
N PHE A 122 -18.90 -4.81 9.81
CA PHE A 122 -20.13 -5.49 10.24
C PHE A 122 -20.51 -5.01 11.64
N LEU A 123 -21.71 -4.46 11.72
CA LEU A 123 -22.38 -4.03 12.94
C LEU A 123 -23.54 -4.95 13.26
N SER A 124 -24.09 -4.82 14.45
CA SER A 124 -25.20 -5.64 14.89
C SER A 124 -26.07 -4.91 15.88
N VAL A 125 -27.38 -4.99 15.69
CA VAL A 125 -28.40 -4.51 16.63
C VAL A 125 -29.31 -5.66 17.03
N ASP A 126 -29.95 -5.55 18.18
CA ASP A 126 -30.92 -6.53 18.67
C ASP A 126 -32.33 -5.95 18.50
N GLY A 127 -33.02 -6.34 17.42
CA GLY A 127 -34.38 -5.88 17.09
C GLY A 127 -35.23 -6.99 16.44
N SER A 128 -36.55 -6.83 16.48
CA SER A 128 -37.51 -7.72 15.84
C SER A 128 -38.11 -7.10 14.57
N ASP A 129 -38.63 -7.93 13.66
CA ASP A 129 -39.30 -7.52 12.42
C ASP A 129 -38.47 -6.59 11.52
N LEU A 130 -37.16 -6.84 11.46
CA LEU A 130 -36.22 -6.08 10.66
C LEU A 130 -36.37 -6.43 9.17
N SER A 131 -36.53 -5.40 8.34
CA SER A 131 -36.39 -5.54 6.89
C SER A 131 -34.91 -5.66 6.53
N PHE A 132 -34.57 -6.57 5.62
CA PHE A 132 -33.18 -6.83 5.24
C PHE A 132 -33.01 -7.09 3.75
N LEU A 133 -31.80 -6.89 3.25
CA LEU A 133 -31.40 -7.20 1.88
C LEU A 133 -30.26 -8.20 1.86
N ALA A 134 -30.57 -9.43 1.46
CA ALA A 134 -29.55 -10.45 1.24
C ALA A 134 -28.58 -9.99 0.12
N PRO A 135 -27.25 -10.11 0.33
CA PRO A 135 -26.26 -9.85 -0.71
C PRO A 135 -26.52 -10.72 -1.95
N SER A 136 -26.55 -10.10 -3.12
CA SER A 136 -26.68 -10.77 -4.42
C SER A 136 -25.40 -10.53 -5.23
N PRO A 137 -24.77 -11.56 -5.83
CA PRO A 137 -23.50 -11.41 -6.53
C PRO A 137 -23.54 -10.29 -7.59
N SER A 138 -22.62 -9.34 -7.51
CA SER A 138 -22.45 -8.30 -8.52
C SER A 138 -21.90 -8.85 -9.84
N SER A 139 -21.18 -9.97 -9.80
CA SER A 139 -20.63 -10.72 -10.95
C SER A 139 -21.67 -11.17 -11.99
N THR A 140 -22.96 -11.19 -11.63
CA THR A 140 -24.04 -11.46 -12.61
C THR A 140 -24.42 -10.25 -13.45
N HIS A 141 -23.86 -9.08 -13.17
CA HIS A 141 -24.20 -7.80 -13.80
C HIS A 141 -23.12 -7.36 -14.78
N ARG A 142 -23.47 -6.45 -15.68
CA ARG A 142 -22.62 -5.94 -16.76
C ARG A 142 -22.59 -4.42 -16.72
N VAL A 143 -21.55 -3.85 -17.33
CA VAL A 143 -21.49 -2.42 -17.59
C VAL A 143 -22.69 -2.01 -18.44
N GLY A 144 -23.40 -0.97 -18.02
CA GLY A 144 -24.66 -0.51 -18.60
C GLY A 144 -25.91 -0.96 -17.84
N ASP A 145 -25.80 -1.95 -16.94
CA ASP A 145 -26.95 -2.38 -16.15
C ASP A 145 -27.45 -1.24 -15.25
N PRO A 146 -28.78 -1.02 -15.17
CA PRO A 146 -29.37 0.00 -14.31
C PRO A 146 -29.15 -0.35 -12.83
N VAL A 147 -28.81 0.66 -12.05
CA VAL A 147 -28.62 0.54 -10.60
C VAL A 147 -29.19 1.75 -9.89
N MET A 148 -29.49 1.58 -8.61
CA MET A 148 -29.92 2.67 -7.74
C MET A 148 -29.07 2.67 -6.47
N ALA A 149 -28.55 3.84 -6.11
CA ALA A 149 -27.92 4.06 -4.81
C ALA A 149 -28.97 4.57 -3.82
N ILE A 150 -29.07 3.94 -2.65
CA ILE A 150 -29.97 4.33 -1.57
C ILE A 150 -29.14 4.62 -0.32
N GLY A 151 -29.27 5.84 0.20
CA GLY A 151 -28.62 6.27 1.44
C GLY A 151 -29.53 7.15 2.28
N SER A 152 -29.06 7.52 3.46
CA SER A 152 -29.76 8.42 4.39
C SER A 152 -28.89 9.63 4.81
N PRO A 153 -28.48 10.49 3.87
CA PRO A 153 -27.63 11.64 4.15
C PRO A 153 -28.37 12.74 4.93
N TYR A 154 -27.73 13.32 5.96
CA TYR A 154 -28.11 14.60 6.61
C TYR A 154 -29.55 14.73 7.14
N GLY A 155 -30.20 13.62 7.51
CA GLY A 155 -31.60 13.66 7.97
C GLY A 155 -32.64 13.87 6.87
N LEU A 156 -32.22 13.87 5.60
CA LEU A 156 -33.11 13.67 4.45
C LEU A 156 -33.27 12.16 4.25
N GLU A 157 -34.18 11.57 5.01
CA GLU A 157 -34.41 10.13 4.99
C GLU A 157 -34.65 9.61 3.57
N ARG A 158 -33.94 8.54 3.19
CA ARG A 158 -34.20 7.72 2.00
C ARG A 158 -33.95 8.42 0.66
N SER A 159 -32.82 9.12 0.55
CA SER A 159 -32.35 9.66 -0.73
C SER A 159 -31.98 8.51 -1.66
N ALA A 160 -32.59 8.50 -2.85
CA ALA A 160 -32.29 7.55 -3.90
C ALA A 160 -31.83 8.26 -5.16
N SER A 161 -30.76 7.71 -5.76
CA SER A 161 -30.19 8.21 -7.01
C SER A 161 -30.11 7.07 -8.02
N ASP A 162 -30.74 7.27 -9.17
CA ASP A 162 -30.65 6.35 -10.31
C ASP A 162 -29.29 6.51 -11.02
N GLY A 163 -28.80 5.40 -11.58
CA GLY A 163 -27.61 5.38 -12.41
C GLY A 163 -27.44 4.07 -13.15
N ILE A 164 -26.23 3.84 -13.66
CA ILE A 164 -25.81 2.58 -14.26
C ILE A 164 -24.50 2.11 -13.65
N ILE A 165 -24.18 0.83 -13.82
CA ILE A 165 -22.80 0.35 -13.66
C ILE A 165 -21.98 0.92 -14.82
N SER A 166 -21.08 1.85 -14.54
CA SER A 166 -20.24 2.47 -15.56
C SER A 166 -18.91 1.75 -15.76
N ALA A 167 -18.43 0.99 -14.76
CA ALA A 167 -17.31 0.07 -14.88
C ALA A 167 -17.25 -0.88 -13.67
N PHE A 168 -16.62 -2.05 -13.84
CA PHE A 168 -16.05 -2.80 -12.71
C PHE A 168 -14.57 -2.46 -12.63
N ARG A 169 -14.15 -1.89 -11.50
CA ARG A 169 -12.77 -1.49 -11.23
C ARG A 169 -12.09 -2.58 -10.41
N ARG A 170 -10.79 -2.79 -10.60
CA ARG A 170 -9.97 -3.61 -9.69
C ARG A 170 -9.50 -2.84 -8.44
N GLY A 171 -9.91 -1.58 -8.31
CA GLY A 171 -9.53 -0.63 -7.27
C GLY A 171 -9.57 0.82 -7.76
N THR A 172 -9.36 1.78 -6.85
CA THR A 172 -9.03 3.19 -7.11
C THR A 172 -7.57 3.43 -6.69
N PRO A 173 -6.98 4.63 -6.96
CA PRO A 173 -5.67 4.98 -6.41
C PRO A 173 -5.62 4.96 -4.87
N SER A 174 -6.75 5.14 -4.18
CA SER A 174 -6.86 5.07 -2.71
C SER A 174 -7.20 3.67 -2.19
N ASP A 175 -7.88 2.84 -2.99
CA ASP A 175 -8.47 1.58 -2.57
C ASP A 175 -8.02 0.44 -3.49
N THR A 176 -7.27 -0.53 -2.95
CA THR A 176 -6.62 -1.58 -3.76
C THR A 176 -7.50 -2.80 -4.07
N TYR A 177 -8.79 -2.74 -3.72
CA TYR A 177 -9.75 -3.83 -3.86
C TYR A 177 -10.81 -3.53 -4.94
N PRO A 178 -11.30 -4.56 -5.64
CA PRO A 178 -12.36 -4.42 -6.65
C PRO A 178 -13.57 -3.60 -6.19
N LEU A 179 -14.02 -2.70 -7.07
CA LEU A 179 -15.10 -1.75 -6.84
C LEU A 179 -16.06 -1.73 -8.03
N ILE A 180 -17.34 -1.50 -7.76
CA ILE A 180 -18.35 -1.16 -8.76
C ILE A 180 -18.28 0.35 -8.95
N GLN A 181 -17.96 0.81 -10.15
CA GLN A 181 -18.12 2.21 -10.52
C GLN A 181 -19.53 2.44 -11.03
N THR A 182 -20.18 3.49 -10.52
CA THR A 182 -21.55 3.84 -10.88
C THR A 182 -21.69 5.33 -11.20
N THR A 183 -22.66 5.66 -12.05
CA THR A 183 -23.11 7.04 -12.26
C THR A 183 -24.16 7.48 -11.24
N ALA A 184 -24.70 6.57 -10.43
CA ALA A 184 -25.65 6.91 -9.38
C ALA A 184 -24.99 7.88 -8.40
N ALA A 185 -25.61 9.03 -8.18
CA ALA A 185 -25.04 10.08 -7.34
C ALA A 185 -24.96 9.62 -5.87
N ILE A 186 -23.75 9.68 -5.29
CA ILE A 186 -23.51 9.41 -3.86
C ILE A 186 -23.11 10.74 -3.22
N SER A 187 -23.92 11.21 -2.27
CA SER A 187 -23.65 12.43 -1.48
C SER A 187 -23.02 12.08 -0.12
N PRO A 188 -22.33 13.03 0.53
CA PRO A 188 -21.81 12.82 1.88
C PRO A 188 -22.91 12.34 2.84
N GLY A 189 -22.62 11.32 3.66
CA GLY A 189 -23.60 10.65 4.51
C GLY A 189 -24.34 9.46 3.87
N SER A 190 -24.22 9.27 2.55
CA SER A 190 -24.72 8.08 1.86
C SER A 190 -23.71 6.93 1.84
N SER A 191 -22.48 7.14 2.32
CA SER A 191 -21.47 6.08 2.50
C SER A 191 -21.98 5.01 3.47
N GLY A 192 -21.79 3.75 3.11
CA GLY A 192 -22.32 2.57 3.80
C GLY A 192 -23.75 2.19 3.37
N GLY A 193 -24.37 2.94 2.45
CA GLY A 193 -25.70 2.68 1.90
C GLY A 193 -25.72 1.56 0.85
N ALA A 194 -26.91 1.26 0.33
CA ALA A 194 -27.11 0.17 -0.61
C ALA A 194 -26.91 0.63 -2.07
N LEU A 195 -26.15 -0.14 -2.85
CA LEU A 195 -26.27 -0.16 -4.30
C LEU A 195 -27.11 -1.37 -4.70
N ILE A 196 -28.24 -1.13 -5.36
CA ILE A 196 -29.19 -2.16 -5.77
C ILE A 196 -29.33 -2.24 -7.29
N ASP A 197 -29.74 -3.40 -7.78
CA ASP A 197 -30.16 -3.58 -9.18
C ASP A 197 -31.63 -3.20 -9.40
N ASP A 198 -32.09 -3.34 -10.66
CA ASP A 198 -33.47 -3.10 -11.08
C ASP A 198 -34.50 -4.05 -10.48
N ARG A 199 -34.08 -5.07 -9.70
CA ARG A 199 -34.96 -5.99 -8.95
C ARG A 199 -34.95 -5.72 -7.45
N GLY A 200 -34.22 -4.70 -7.00
CA GLY A 200 -34.09 -4.37 -5.58
C GLY A 200 -33.12 -5.28 -4.82
N ARG A 201 -32.24 -6.01 -5.51
CA ARG A 201 -31.23 -6.89 -4.87
C ARG A 201 -29.98 -6.08 -4.54
N LEU A 202 -29.39 -6.32 -3.37
CA LEU A 202 -28.17 -5.65 -2.92
C LEU A 202 -26.95 -6.19 -3.69
N ILE A 203 -26.35 -5.36 -4.53
CA ILE A 203 -25.17 -5.71 -5.32
C ILE A 203 -23.88 -5.05 -4.80
N GLY A 204 -23.99 -4.06 -3.92
CA GLY A 204 -22.83 -3.48 -3.25
C GLY A 204 -23.15 -2.44 -2.17
N ILE A 205 -22.11 -1.95 -1.50
CA ILE A 205 -22.18 -0.93 -0.44
C ILE A 205 -21.52 0.35 -0.94
N THR A 206 -22.24 1.45 -0.98
CA THR A 206 -21.71 2.76 -1.42
C THR A 206 -20.55 3.19 -0.52
N THR A 207 -19.46 3.72 -1.08
CA THR A 207 -18.32 4.24 -0.29
C THR A 207 -17.98 5.68 -0.70
N ALA A 208 -17.13 5.87 -1.70
CA ALA A 208 -16.51 7.15 -2.04
C ALA A 208 -17.05 7.80 -3.33
N SER A 209 -17.01 9.14 -3.36
CA SER A 209 -17.12 9.99 -4.55
C SER A 209 -15.81 10.75 -4.77
N LEU A 210 -15.25 10.76 -5.97
CA LEU A 210 -14.07 11.59 -6.29
C LEU A 210 -14.51 13.05 -6.49
N SER A 211 -14.04 13.97 -5.64
CA SER A 211 -14.41 15.40 -5.66
C SER A 211 -13.91 16.17 -6.90
N SER A 212 -12.97 15.60 -7.66
CA SER A 212 -12.37 16.21 -8.85
C SER A 212 -12.98 15.75 -10.19
N GLY A 213 -13.94 14.82 -10.18
CA GLY A 213 -14.58 14.29 -11.40
C GLY A 213 -16.10 14.35 -11.32
N GLN A 214 -16.76 15.05 -12.25
CA GLN A 214 -18.21 15.00 -12.36
C GLN A 214 -18.65 13.54 -12.67
N ASN A 215 -19.44 12.94 -11.77
CA ASN A 215 -20.08 11.61 -11.89
C ASN A 215 -19.18 10.35 -11.70
N LEU A 216 -18.13 10.39 -10.88
CA LEU A 216 -17.37 9.20 -10.48
C LEU A 216 -17.72 8.76 -9.04
N ASN A 217 -18.56 7.73 -8.92
CA ASN A 217 -19.02 7.16 -7.65
C ASN A 217 -18.68 5.67 -7.57
N PHE A 218 -18.46 5.15 -6.36
CA PHE A 218 -18.05 3.75 -6.15
C PHE A 218 -18.88 3.03 -5.09
N ALA A 219 -19.02 1.72 -5.28
CA ALA A 219 -19.56 0.80 -4.30
C ALA A 219 -18.70 -0.46 -4.18
N ILE A 220 -18.62 -1.01 -2.97
CA ILE A 220 -17.94 -2.25 -2.62
C ILE A 220 -18.82 -3.42 -3.04
N PRO A 221 -18.34 -4.37 -3.87
CA PRO A 221 -19.11 -5.52 -4.34
C PRO A 221 -19.66 -6.38 -3.19
N SER A 222 -20.89 -6.86 -3.35
CA SER A 222 -21.57 -7.76 -2.40
C SER A 222 -20.87 -9.11 -2.20
N GLU A 223 -19.98 -9.52 -3.11
CA GLU A 223 -19.13 -10.70 -2.94
C GLU A 223 -18.25 -10.61 -1.69
N TYR A 224 -17.72 -9.43 -1.38
CA TYR A 224 -16.94 -9.23 -0.15
C TYR A 224 -17.78 -9.36 1.10
N ILE A 225 -19.00 -8.84 1.05
CA ILE A 225 -19.97 -9.00 2.14
C ILE A 225 -20.23 -10.48 2.37
N SER A 226 -20.51 -11.22 1.29
CA SER A 226 -20.82 -12.65 1.34
C SER A 226 -19.65 -13.48 1.87
N ALA A 227 -18.42 -13.14 1.48
CA ALA A 227 -17.21 -13.83 1.93
C ALA A 227 -16.89 -13.58 3.42
N LEU A 228 -17.17 -12.37 3.93
CA LEU A 228 -16.88 -11.97 5.30
C LEU A 228 -18.03 -12.27 6.27
N TYR A 229 -19.26 -12.38 5.78
CA TYR A 229 -20.46 -12.61 6.57
C TYR A 229 -20.36 -13.81 7.54
N PRO A 230 -19.81 -14.99 7.19
CA PRO A 230 -19.67 -16.10 8.13
C PRO A 230 -18.85 -15.74 9.38
N ARG A 231 -17.85 -14.86 9.25
CA ARG A 231 -17.03 -14.39 10.39
C ARG A 231 -17.84 -13.47 11.30
N ALA A 232 -18.55 -12.51 10.71
CA ALA A 232 -19.43 -11.60 11.44
C ALA A 232 -20.54 -12.36 12.17
N LEU A 233 -21.19 -13.31 11.50
CA LEU A 233 -22.25 -14.15 12.07
C LEU A 233 -21.73 -14.99 13.24
N ALA A 234 -20.56 -15.62 13.10
CA ALA A 234 -19.95 -16.38 14.18
C ALA A 234 -19.64 -15.49 15.40
N ASN A 235 -19.18 -14.26 15.18
CA ASN A 235 -18.94 -13.30 16.25
C ASN A 235 -20.24 -12.84 16.91
N ARG A 236 -21.32 -12.62 16.15
CA ARG A 236 -22.65 -12.32 16.68
C ARG A 236 -23.17 -13.44 17.58
N GLN A 237 -23.08 -14.69 17.13
CA GLN A 237 -23.50 -15.88 17.89
C GLN A 237 -22.72 -16.04 19.20
N LYS A 238 -21.46 -15.59 19.24
CA LYS A 238 -20.62 -15.59 20.44
C LYS A 238 -20.83 -14.37 21.34
N GLY A 239 -21.66 -13.40 20.95
CA GLY A 239 -21.81 -12.13 21.67
C GLY A 239 -20.55 -11.27 21.66
N VAL A 240 -19.69 -11.42 20.64
CA VAL A 240 -18.44 -10.66 20.51
C VAL A 240 -18.73 -9.23 20.06
N ASP A 241 -18.16 -8.27 20.78
CA ASP A 241 -17.92 -6.92 20.29
C ASP A 241 -16.41 -6.70 20.20
N ILE A 242 -15.87 -6.57 18.99
CA ILE A 242 -14.42 -6.43 18.79
C ILE A 242 -13.88 -5.13 19.44
N ARG A 243 -14.75 -4.14 19.71
CA ARG A 243 -14.43 -2.94 20.54
C ARG A 243 -13.93 -3.31 21.91
N ASN A 244 -14.55 -4.32 22.51
CA ASN A 244 -14.18 -4.77 23.84
C ASN A 244 -12.92 -5.64 23.81
N MET A 245 -12.66 -6.40 22.74
CA MET A 245 -11.45 -7.24 22.66
C MET A 245 -10.15 -6.42 22.56
N ASN A 246 -10.08 -5.42 21.68
CA ASN A 246 -8.89 -4.57 21.60
C ASN A 246 -8.71 -3.71 22.86
N ARG A 247 -9.81 -3.28 23.49
CA ARG A 247 -9.78 -2.60 24.78
C ARG A 247 -9.22 -3.50 25.88
N VAL A 248 -9.68 -4.75 25.97
CA VAL A 248 -9.17 -5.74 26.93
C VAL A 248 -7.67 -5.98 26.70
N VAL A 249 -7.21 -6.19 25.47
CA VAL A 249 -5.77 -6.41 25.20
C VAL A 249 -4.92 -5.21 25.61
N LEU A 250 -5.33 -3.98 25.28
CA LEU A 250 -4.61 -2.76 25.67
C LEU A 250 -4.64 -2.54 27.19
N THR A 251 -5.79 -2.80 27.84
CA THR A 251 -5.93 -2.74 29.29
C THR A 251 -5.03 -3.78 29.96
N THR A 252 -5.02 -5.03 29.50
CA THR A 252 -4.16 -6.10 30.03
C THR A 252 -2.68 -5.77 29.88
N ILE A 253 -2.26 -5.19 28.74
CA ILE A 253 -0.87 -4.75 28.55
C ILE A 253 -0.51 -3.60 29.52
N SER A 254 -1.42 -2.66 29.76
CA SER A 254 -1.20 -1.57 30.72
C SER A 254 -1.16 -2.06 32.17
N GLU A 255 -2.04 -2.97 32.55
CA GLU A 255 -2.07 -3.59 33.88
C GLU A 255 -0.79 -4.40 34.13
N LEU A 256 -0.35 -5.19 33.16
CA LEU A 256 0.90 -5.95 33.24
C LEU A 256 2.12 -5.03 33.36
N LEU A 257 2.14 -3.90 32.63
CA LEU A 257 3.22 -2.93 32.76
C LEU A 257 3.23 -2.28 34.15
N ASP A 258 2.07 -1.91 34.68
CA ASP A 258 1.94 -1.34 36.02
C ASP A 258 2.35 -2.35 37.11
N GLU A 259 1.98 -3.62 36.95
CA GLU A 259 2.42 -4.71 37.83
C GLU A 259 3.94 -4.89 37.80
N ARG A 260 4.55 -4.96 36.61
CA ARG A 260 6.01 -5.08 36.45
C ARG A 260 6.74 -3.88 37.02
N ARG A 261 6.20 -2.67 36.86
CA ARG A 261 6.75 -1.45 37.46
C ARG A 261 6.71 -1.55 38.98
N LYS A 262 5.55 -1.91 39.54
CA LYS A 262 5.38 -2.06 40.99
C LYS A 262 6.33 -3.11 41.57
N ILE A 263 6.48 -4.27 40.92
CA ILE A 263 7.41 -5.31 41.37
C ILE A 263 8.85 -4.79 41.42
N ALA A 264 9.29 -4.00 40.42
CA ALA A 264 10.62 -3.40 40.40
C ALA A 264 10.79 -2.31 41.48
N GLU A 265 9.75 -1.51 41.74
CA GLU A 265 9.74 -0.47 42.77
C GLU A 265 9.72 -1.05 44.19
N ASP A 266 8.92 -2.10 44.43
CA ASP A 266 8.83 -2.80 45.72
C ASP A 266 10.10 -3.63 46.01
N ASN A 267 10.86 -4.00 44.98
CA ASN A 267 12.10 -4.77 45.08
C ASN A 267 13.27 -4.03 44.40
N PRO A 268 13.70 -2.85 44.91
CA PRO A 268 14.63 -1.97 44.22
C PRO A 268 16.04 -2.55 44.02
N ASP A 269 16.39 -3.58 44.80
CA ASP A 269 17.68 -4.30 44.75
C ASP A 269 17.62 -5.59 43.91
N SER A 270 16.49 -5.88 43.23
CA SER A 270 16.34 -7.04 42.35
C SER A 270 16.70 -6.68 40.91
N ASP A 271 17.87 -7.11 40.44
CA ASP A 271 18.29 -6.91 39.05
C ASP A 271 17.30 -7.54 38.06
N GLY A 272 16.75 -8.71 38.39
CA GLY A 272 15.76 -9.41 37.57
C GLY A 272 14.46 -8.61 37.40
N ALA A 273 13.95 -7.96 38.45
CA ALA A 273 12.73 -7.15 38.36
C ALA A 273 12.90 -5.94 37.42
N TRP A 274 14.06 -5.26 37.52
CA TRP A 274 14.40 -4.15 36.64
C TRP A 274 14.65 -4.60 35.19
N ASN A 275 15.23 -5.78 34.98
CA ASN A 275 15.42 -6.37 33.66
C ASN A 275 14.08 -6.77 33.00
N ASP A 276 13.16 -7.38 33.76
CA ASP A 276 11.82 -7.74 33.26
C ASP A 276 11.02 -6.48 32.88
N LEU A 277 11.10 -5.43 33.70
CA LEU A 277 10.50 -4.13 33.38
C LEU A 277 11.13 -3.52 32.10
N SER A 278 12.45 -3.64 31.92
CA SER A 278 13.11 -3.23 30.68
C SER A 278 12.58 -3.99 29.47
N GLN A 279 12.46 -5.33 29.54
CA GLN A 279 11.92 -6.15 28.46
C GLN A 279 10.48 -5.76 28.10
N MET A 280 9.65 -5.45 29.10
CA MET A 280 8.29 -4.95 28.86
C MET A 280 8.30 -3.61 28.12
N TYR A 281 9.20 -2.70 28.50
CA TYR A 281 9.36 -1.44 27.76
C TYR A 281 9.93 -1.65 26.35
N GLN A 282 10.81 -2.62 26.12
CA GLN A 282 11.29 -2.98 24.78
C GLN A 282 10.15 -3.52 23.90
N PHE A 283 9.30 -4.40 24.43
CA PHE A 283 8.12 -4.91 23.75
C PHE A 283 7.18 -3.78 23.31
N LEU A 284 7.04 -2.75 24.15
CA LEU A 284 6.26 -1.55 23.88
C LEU A 284 7.01 -0.48 23.05
N SER A 285 8.24 -0.77 22.60
CA SER A 285 9.12 0.18 21.90
C SER A 285 9.39 1.49 22.67
N GLN A 286 9.27 1.47 23.99
CA GLN A 286 9.58 2.60 24.88
C GLN A 286 11.08 2.58 25.26
N TRP A 287 11.94 2.84 24.27
CA TRP A 287 13.39 2.64 24.36
C TRP A 287 14.07 3.44 25.49
N ASP A 288 13.61 4.66 25.79
CA ASP A 288 14.17 5.48 26.86
C ASP A 288 13.96 4.82 28.25
N LYS A 289 12.75 4.33 28.51
CA LYS A 289 12.42 3.68 29.79
C LYS A 289 13.03 2.29 29.89
N ALA A 290 13.13 1.59 28.76
CA ALA A 290 13.85 0.32 28.67
C ALA A 290 15.32 0.49 29.07
N GLU A 291 15.98 1.54 28.57
CA GLU A 291 17.37 1.83 28.94
C GLU A 291 17.52 2.16 30.42
N ILE A 292 16.68 3.04 30.96
CA ILE A 292 16.72 3.43 32.39
C ILE A 292 16.59 2.19 33.28
N SER A 293 15.60 1.35 32.98
CA SER A 293 15.32 0.13 33.76
C SER A 293 16.48 -0.86 33.67
N LEU A 294 17.05 -1.07 32.47
CA LEU A 294 18.18 -1.99 32.30
C LEU A 294 19.47 -1.49 32.94
N ARG A 295 19.73 -0.17 32.89
CA ARG A 295 20.87 0.43 33.60
C ARG A 295 20.73 0.26 35.11
N LYS A 296 19.51 0.31 35.65
CA LYS A 296 19.26 0.00 37.05
C LYS A 296 19.58 -1.46 37.37
N ALA A 297 19.16 -2.42 36.53
CA ALA A 297 19.56 -3.82 36.66
C ALA A 297 21.08 -4.01 36.65
N ILE A 298 21.78 -3.34 35.72
CA ILE A 298 23.26 -3.38 35.60
C ILE A 298 23.95 -2.76 36.83
N SER A 299 23.37 -1.71 37.43
CA SER A 299 23.93 -1.09 38.64
C SER A 299 23.88 -2.01 39.86
N ILE A 300 22.94 -2.97 39.88
CA ILE A 300 22.79 -3.97 40.93
C ILE A 300 23.70 -5.16 40.64
N ARG A 301 23.68 -5.67 39.41
CA ARG A 301 24.50 -6.80 38.97
C ARG A 301 25.23 -6.47 37.67
N SER A 302 26.51 -6.10 37.80
CA SER A 302 27.32 -5.54 36.71
C SER A 302 28.10 -6.57 35.89
N ASP A 303 28.17 -7.83 36.35
CA ASP A 303 28.89 -8.95 35.75
C ASP A 303 28.04 -9.78 34.76
N MET A 304 26.76 -9.43 34.59
CA MET A 304 25.88 -10.10 33.62
C MET A 304 26.13 -9.61 32.21
N GLY A 305 26.91 -10.36 31.42
CA GLY A 305 27.18 -10.06 30.01
C GLY A 305 25.89 -9.85 29.19
N GLN A 306 24.86 -10.65 29.46
CA GLN A 306 23.55 -10.54 28.81
C GLN A 306 22.88 -9.16 28.98
N TYR A 307 23.07 -8.49 30.12
CA TYR A 307 22.47 -7.17 30.36
C TYR A 307 23.19 -6.10 29.55
N HIS A 308 24.51 -6.16 29.46
CA HIS A 308 25.29 -5.25 28.61
C HIS A 308 25.02 -5.47 27.12
N ALA A 309 24.84 -6.73 26.69
CA ALA A 309 24.44 -7.06 25.32
C ALA A 309 23.03 -6.54 24.99
N SER A 310 22.07 -6.70 25.92
CA SER A 310 20.71 -6.16 25.76
C SER A 310 20.70 -4.63 25.76
N LEU A 311 21.54 -3.99 26.57
CA LEU A 311 21.70 -2.53 26.58
C LEU A 311 22.24 -2.02 25.25
N ALA A 312 23.18 -2.75 24.64
CA ALA A 312 23.68 -2.41 23.32
C ALA A 312 22.57 -2.41 22.26
N MET A 313 21.66 -3.38 22.28
CA MET A 313 20.50 -3.42 21.38
C MET A 313 19.57 -2.21 21.58
N ILE A 314 19.26 -1.86 22.83
CA ILE A 314 18.45 -0.67 23.14
C ILE A 314 19.13 0.61 22.61
N LEU A 315 20.45 0.73 22.79
CA LEU A 315 21.22 1.88 22.32
C LEU A 315 21.26 1.97 20.78
N ILE A 316 21.26 0.84 20.06
CA ILE A 316 21.10 0.83 18.60
C ILE A 316 19.74 1.39 18.20
N MET A 317 18.65 0.96 18.88
CA MET A 317 17.30 1.48 18.61
C MET A 317 17.17 2.99 18.89
N ARG A 318 18.02 3.52 19.78
CA ARG A 318 18.16 4.96 20.06
C ARG A 318 19.19 5.67 19.18
N SER A 319 19.71 5.00 18.15
CA SER A 319 20.74 5.52 17.23
C SER A 319 22.06 5.92 17.90
N ASN A 320 22.35 5.42 19.11
CA ASN A 320 23.59 5.68 19.84
C ASN A 320 24.62 4.56 19.62
N ILE A 321 25.16 4.52 18.40
CA ILE A 321 26.05 3.45 17.91
C ILE A 321 27.32 3.32 18.76
N ASN A 322 27.96 4.42 19.15
CA ASN A 322 29.21 4.37 19.91
C ASN A 322 29.00 3.77 21.31
N ALA A 323 27.91 4.15 22.00
CA ALA A 323 27.57 3.59 23.29
C ALA A 323 27.17 2.10 23.18
N ALA A 324 26.53 1.71 22.08
CA ALA A 324 26.21 0.31 21.81
C ALA A 324 27.49 -0.55 21.65
N ILE A 325 28.48 -0.07 20.89
CA ILE A 325 29.79 -0.74 20.77
C ILE A 325 30.45 -0.90 22.14
N ALA A 326 30.46 0.16 22.95
CA ALA A 326 31.02 0.10 24.31
C ALA A 326 30.29 -0.92 25.19
N SER A 327 28.96 -1.02 25.07
CA SER A 327 28.15 -1.96 25.83
C SER A 327 28.38 -3.42 25.38
N TYR A 328 28.51 -3.69 24.08
CA TYR A 328 28.90 -5.02 23.61
C TYR A 328 30.31 -5.42 24.04
N ASN A 329 31.28 -4.50 23.96
CA ASN A 329 32.62 -4.76 24.47
C ASN A 329 32.57 -5.08 25.97
N ARG A 330 31.77 -4.33 26.74
CA ARG A 330 31.60 -4.61 28.16
C ARG A 330 30.96 -5.98 28.42
N ALA A 331 29.99 -6.39 27.60
CA ALA A 331 29.41 -7.74 27.67
C ALA A 331 30.48 -8.84 27.49
N ILE A 332 31.36 -8.66 26.51
CA ILE A 332 32.48 -9.59 26.22
C ILE A 332 33.53 -9.57 27.34
N GLU A 333 33.80 -8.41 27.94
CA GLU A 333 34.74 -8.28 29.05
C GLU A 333 34.29 -9.01 30.32
N VAL A 334 32.99 -8.94 30.65
CA VAL A 334 32.45 -9.59 31.84
C VAL A 334 32.11 -11.06 31.61
N ASP A 335 31.77 -11.42 30.38
CA ASP A 335 31.46 -12.78 29.94
C ASP A 335 32.12 -13.04 28.58
N SER A 336 33.30 -13.63 28.61
CA SER A 336 34.09 -13.90 27.39
C SER A 336 33.47 -14.97 26.49
N ALA A 337 32.48 -15.72 26.96
CA ALA A 337 31.73 -16.70 26.18
C ALA A 337 30.38 -16.14 25.69
N ASN A 338 30.14 -14.83 25.81
CA ASN A 338 28.88 -14.21 25.42
C ASN A 338 28.70 -14.16 23.89
N VAL A 339 28.21 -15.26 23.33
CA VAL A 339 27.92 -15.42 21.90
C VAL A 339 27.04 -14.27 21.34
N PRO A 340 25.92 -13.89 22.00
CA PRO A 340 25.08 -12.79 21.52
C PRO A 340 25.83 -11.45 21.39
N ALA A 341 26.78 -11.15 22.27
CA ALA A 341 27.56 -9.92 22.19
C ALA A 341 28.53 -9.91 20.99
N TYR A 342 29.19 -11.04 20.73
CA TYR A 342 30.04 -11.18 19.53
C TYR A 342 29.24 -11.07 18.24
N GLU A 343 28.08 -11.74 18.17
CA GLU A 343 27.17 -11.65 17.03
C GLU A 343 26.67 -10.23 16.82
N GLY A 344 26.07 -9.62 17.86
CA GLY A 344 25.51 -8.28 17.79
C GLY A 344 26.54 -7.23 17.41
N LEU A 345 27.76 -7.30 17.96
CA LEU A 345 28.84 -6.39 17.62
C LEU A 345 29.38 -6.62 16.19
N SER A 346 29.48 -7.87 15.74
CA SER A 346 29.89 -8.19 14.37
C SER A 346 28.88 -7.66 13.34
N LEU A 347 27.58 -7.80 13.60
CA LEU A 347 26.51 -7.25 12.78
C LEU A 347 26.59 -5.71 12.74
N LEU A 348 26.81 -5.08 13.89
CA LEU A 348 26.98 -3.63 13.98
C LEU A 348 28.18 -3.12 13.17
N TYR A 349 29.33 -3.79 13.26
CA TYR A 349 30.47 -3.51 12.39
C TYR A 349 30.15 -3.74 10.92
N GLY A 350 29.36 -4.78 10.60
CA GLY A 350 28.82 -5.00 9.26
C GLY A 350 28.02 -3.81 8.75
N PHE A 351 27.08 -3.26 9.54
CA PHE A 351 26.30 -2.07 9.18
C PHE A 351 27.16 -0.82 8.97
N MET A 352 28.29 -0.72 9.68
CA MET A 352 29.28 0.35 9.50
C MET A 352 30.28 0.10 8.36
N ASN A 353 30.11 -0.97 7.58
CA ASN A 353 31.05 -1.44 6.55
C ASN A 353 32.47 -1.76 7.07
N ARG A 354 32.60 -2.04 8.37
CA ARG A 354 33.86 -2.41 9.04
C ARG A 354 34.07 -3.92 9.05
N PHE A 355 34.05 -4.55 7.87
CA PHE A 355 34.01 -6.01 7.75
C PHE A 355 35.23 -6.72 8.33
N ASN A 356 36.43 -6.15 8.19
CA ASN A 356 37.65 -6.74 8.76
C ASN A 356 37.65 -6.73 10.29
N ASP A 357 37.02 -5.74 10.92
CA ASP A 357 36.89 -5.69 12.39
C ASP A 357 35.92 -6.77 12.87
N ALA A 358 34.80 -6.98 12.15
CA ALA A 358 33.87 -8.07 12.42
C ALA A 358 34.53 -9.45 12.28
N ILE A 359 35.32 -9.65 11.22
CA ILE A 359 36.09 -10.89 11.00
C ILE A 359 37.08 -11.12 12.15
N SER A 360 37.90 -10.12 12.49
CA SER A 360 38.89 -10.20 13.57
C SER A 360 38.25 -10.54 14.93
N LEU A 361 37.11 -9.91 15.22
CA LEU A 361 36.32 -10.16 16.41
C LEU A 361 35.85 -11.62 16.49
N LEU A 362 35.26 -12.14 15.41
CA LEU A 362 34.69 -13.50 15.38
C LEU A 362 35.76 -14.59 15.35
N VAL A 363 36.89 -14.36 14.67
CA VAL A 363 38.05 -15.26 14.69
C VAL A 363 38.60 -15.44 16.11
N ARG A 364 38.54 -14.38 16.95
CA ARG A 364 38.90 -14.47 18.37
C ARG A 364 37.85 -15.16 19.23
N ALA A 365 36.57 -15.07 18.85
CA ALA A 365 35.45 -15.67 19.59
C ALA A 365 35.36 -17.20 19.40
N ILE A 366 35.65 -17.69 18.18
CA ILE A 366 35.51 -19.11 17.83
C ILE A 366 36.31 -20.06 18.74
N PRO A 367 37.59 -19.80 19.09
CA PRO A 367 38.32 -20.66 20.03
C PRO A 367 37.69 -20.76 21.42
N ILE A 368 36.90 -19.76 21.84
CA ILE A 368 36.22 -19.72 23.14
C ILE A 368 34.97 -20.61 23.10
N SER A 369 34.21 -20.54 22.00
CA SER A 369 32.98 -21.32 21.80
C SER A 369 32.99 -22.09 20.46
N PRO A 370 33.86 -23.11 20.30
CA PRO A 370 34.11 -23.73 18.99
C PRO A 370 32.97 -24.61 18.47
N LYS A 371 31.95 -24.87 19.29
CA LYS A 371 30.76 -25.67 18.92
C LYS A 371 29.54 -24.80 18.66
N GLU A 372 29.67 -23.48 18.66
CA GLU A 372 28.56 -22.57 18.42
C GLU A 372 28.41 -22.30 16.91
N PRO A 373 27.39 -22.87 16.23
CA PRO A 373 27.21 -22.67 14.79
C PRO A 373 26.97 -21.21 14.41
N ARG A 374 26.31 -20.42 15.27
CA ARG A 374 26.00 -19.03 14.95
C ARG A 374 27.24 -18.14 14.80
N LEU A 375 28.33 -18.41 15.54
CA LEU A 375 29.60 -17.69 15.37
C LEU A 375 30.22 -17.93 13.98
N TYR A 376 30.15 -19.16 13.48
CA TYR A 376 30.60 -19.49 12.11
C TYR A 376 29.68 -18.87 11.06
N CYS A 377 28.37 -18.83 11.31
CA CYS A 377 27.41 -18.15 10.43
C CYS A 377 27.67 -16.64 10.36
N ALA A 378 27.90 -15.97 11.50
CA ALA A 378 28.25 -14.56 11.57
C ALA A 378 29.60 -14.27 10.87
N LEU A 379 30.56 -15.19 10.99
CA LEU A 379 31.86 -15.07 10.32
C LEU A 379 31.69 -15.21 8.80
N GLY A 380 30.89 -16.18 8.36
CA GLY A 380 30.52 -16.36 6.96
C GLY A 380 29.88 -15.10 6.36
N SER A 381 28.94 -14.48 7.08
CA SER A 381 28.29 -13.23 6.67
C SER A 381 29.29 -12.07 6.56
N SER A 382 30.21 -11.97 7.52
CA SER A 382 31.26 -10.95 7.51
C SER A 382 32.23 -11.13 6.34
N TYR A 383 32.61 -12.37 6.01
CA TYR A 383 33.42 -12.68 4.83
C TYR A 383 32.69 -12.40 3.52
N LEU A 384 31.41 -12.77 3.41
CA LEU A 384 30.58 -12.51 2.23
C LEU A 384 30.53 -11.01 1.94
N ARG A 385 30.25 -10.18 2.95
CA ARG A 385 30.25 -8.73 2.82
C ARG A 385 31.62 -8.12 2.50
N ALA A 386 32.70 -8.80 2.89
CA ALA A 386 34.06 -8.46 2.49
C ALA A 386 34.45 -8.98 1.09
N ASN A 387 33.52 -9.58 0.33
CA ASN A 387 33.74 -10.24 -0.95
C ASN A 387 34.75 -11.41 -0.91
N LYS A 388 34.93 -12.03 0.27
CA LYS A 388 35.78 -13.21 0.48
C LYS A 388 34.92 -14.47 0.38
N TRP A 389 34.45 -14.78 -0.82
CA TRP A 389 33.42 -15.79 -1.05
C TRP A 389 33.81 -17.21 -0.60
N PHE A 390 35.06 -17.64 -0.84
CA PHE A 390 35.52 -18.97 -0.42
C PHE A 390 35.59 -19.11 1.11
N ASP A 391 36.14 -18.12 1.82
CA ASP A 391 36.18 -18.10 3.28
C ASP A 391 34.77 -18.06 3.89
N ALA A 392 33.84 -17.34 3.23
CA ALA A 392 32.44 -17.30 3.62
C ALA A 392 31.80 -18.68 3.50
N LEU A 393 31.97 -19.35 2.36
CA LEU A 393 31.42 -20.67 2.11
C LEU A 393 31.94 -21.71 3.11
N ASP A 394 33.24 -21.71 3.39
CA ASP A 394 33.85 -22.61 4.38
C ASP A 394 33.30 -22.37 5.79
N SER A 395 33.08 -21.11 6.15
CA SER A 395 32.50 -20.75 7.45
C SER A 395 31.05 -21.23 7.56
N TYR A 396 30.21 -21.00 6.54
CA TYR A 396 28.84 -21.51 6.55
C TYR A 396 28.76 -23.04 6.53
N LYS A 397 29.62 -23.72 5.77
CA LYS A 397 29.72 -25.19 5.78
C LYS A 397 30.06 -25.72 7.18
N LYS A 398 30.95 -25.05 7.93
CA LYS A 398 31.23 -25.39 9.33
C LYS A 398 30.01 -25.19 10.23
N ALA A 399 29.27 -24.09 10.06
CA ALA A 399 28.04 -23.84 10.81
C ALA A 399 27.01 -24.98 10.59
N VAL A 400 26.76 -25.36 9.33
CA VAL A 400 25.83 -26.43 8.96
C VAL A 400 26.34 -27.82 9.37
N ALA A 401 27.66 -28.04 9.42
CA ALA A 401 28.23 -29.28 9.92
C ALA A 401 28.06 -29.44 11.44
N LEU A 402 28.06 -28.34 12.20
CA LEU A 402 27.79 -28.34 13.64
C LEU A 402 26.29 -28.45 13.93
N ASP A 403 25.45 -27.83 13.12
CA ASP A 403 23.99 -27.93 13.19
C ASP A 403 23.37 -28.02 11.79
N SER A 404 22.95 -29.23 11.42
CA SER A 404 22.34 -29.49 10.10
C SER A 404 21.00 -28.78 9.88
N LEU A 405 20.34 -28.34 10.96
CA LEU A 405 19.08 -27.60 10.96
C LEU A 405 19.30 -26.08 11.08
N HIS A 406 20.53 -25.60 10.85
CA HIS A 406 20.84 -24.18 10.87
C HIS A 406 20.39 -23.48 9.57
N ALA A 407 19.13 -23.03 9.51
CA ALA A 407 18.53 -22.44 8.29
C ALA A 407 19.33 -21.24 7.75
N GLN A 408 19.82 -20.36 8.62
CA GLN A 408 20.63 -19.19 8.24
C GLN A 408 21.96 -19.61 7.59
N GLY A 409 22.54 -20.73 8.01
CA GLY A 409 23.76 -21.27 7.42
C GLY A 409 23.55 -21.71 5.97
N HIS A 410 22.47 -22.46 5.72
CA HIS A 410 22.06 -22.85 4.36
C HIS A 410 21.73 -21.65 3.49
N SER A 411 20.97 -20.67 4.02
CA SER A 411 20.68 -19.42 3.31
C SER A 411 21.97 -18.65 2.99
N GLY A 412 22.93 -18.59 3.92
CA GLY A 412 24.22 -17.93 3.73
C GLY A 412 25.06 -18.60 2.64
N MET A 413 25.06 -19.93 2.57
CA MET A 413 25.66 -20.67 1.45
C MET A 413 25.01 -20.29 0.12
N GLY A 414 23.67 -20.22 0.08
CA GLY A 414 22.92 -19.78 -1.10
C GLY A 414 23.32 -18.38 -1.58
N GLU A 415 23.49 -17.42 -0.66
CA GLU A 415 23.94 -16.07 -1.01
C GLU A 415 25.36 -16.05 -1.60
N VAL A 416 26.27 -16.87 -1.06
CA VAL A 416 27.63 -17.02 -1.61
C VAL A 416 27.60 -17.63 -3.01
N TYR A 417 26.80 -18.68 -3.21
CA TYR A 417 26.67 -19.33 -4.51
C TYR A 417 26.09 -18.37 -5.57
N LEU A 418 25.11 -17.54 -5.23
CA LEU A 418 24.64 -16.48 -6.13
C LEU A 418 25.72 -15.46 -6.48
N ALA A 419 26.53 -15.02 -5.49
CA ALA A 419 27.64 -14.11 -5.74
C ALA A 419 28.69 -14.72 -6.69
N MET A 420 28.88 -16.03 -6.62
CA MET A 420 29.77 -16.80 -7.51
C MET A 420 29.13 -17.20 -8.84
N GLN A 421 27.88 -16.79 -9.11
CA GLN A 421 27.09 -17.20 -10.29
C GLN A 421 26.85 -18.71 -10.40
N GLN A 422 26.91 -19.44 -9.29
CA GLN A 422 26.61 -20.88 -9.19
C GLN A 422 25.14 -21.06 -8.82
N THR A 423 24.25 -20.89 -9.79
CA THR A 423 22.82 -20.73 -9.56
C THR A 423 22.10 -21.98 -9.05
N GLU A 424 22.52 -23.16 -9.50
CA GLU A 424 21.93 -24.44 -9.13
C GLU A 424 22.23 -24.78 -7.67
N ASP A 425 23.48 -24.58 -7.23
CA ASP A 425 23.90 -24.78 -5.84
C ASP A 425 23.21 -23.77 -4.91
N ALA A 426 22.96 -22.55 -5.39
CA ALA A 426 22.17 -21.56 -4.66
C ALA A 426 20.73 -22.02 -4.43
N VAL A 427 20.06 -22.53 -5.47
CA VAL A 427 18.69 -23.08 -5.37
C VAL A 427 18.63 -24.21 -4.36
N VAL A 428 19.59 -25.15 -4.39
CA VAL A 428 19.65 -26.27 -3.43
C VAL A 428 19.79 -25.75 -1.99
N SER A 429 20.69 -24.79 -1.78
CA SER A 429 20.97 -24.23 -0.46
C SER A 429 19.76 -23.45 0.11
N PHE A 430 19.12 -22.60 -0.70
CA PHE A 430 17.93 -21.87 -0.26
C PHE A 430 16.72 -22.78 -0.05
N ARG A 431 16.53 -23.81 -0.89
CA ARG A 431 15.49 -24.81 -0.68
C ARG A 431 15.65 -25.49 0.67
N ARG A 432 16.88 -25.83 1.04
CA ARG A 432 17.15 -26.43 2.35
C ARG A 432 16.83 -25.47 3.51
N ALA A 433 17.12 -24.18 3.37
CA ALA A 433 16.72 -23.18 4.36
C ALA A 433 15.20 -23.07 4.51
N VAL A 434 14.45 -23.10 3.40
CA VAL A 434 12.97 -23.08 3.38
C VAL A 434 12.37 -24.38 3.96
N GLU A 435 12.98 -25.54 3.71
CA GLU A 435 12.54 -26.81 4.30
C GLU A 435 12.64 -26.80 5.83
N ILE A 436 13.67 -26.13 6.37
CA ILE A 436 13.90 -26.03 7.81
C ILE A 436 12.95 -24.98 8.44
N ASP A 437 12.79 -23.83 7.80
CA ASP A 437 11.91 -22.75 8.26
C ASP A 437 10.97 -22.29 7.13
N SER A 438 9.88 -23.03 6.97
CA SER A 438 8.92 -22.85 5.88
C SER A 438 8.04 -21.60 6.04
N ARG A 439 8.12 -20.89 7.18
CA ARG A 439 7.35 -19.66 7.41
C ARG A 439 8.22 -18.41 7.32
N ASN A 440 9.46 -18.55 6.87
CA ASN A 440 10.36 -17.43 6.69
C ASN A 440 10.22 -16.81 5.30
N ALA A 441 9.42 -15.75 5.20
CA ALA A 441 9.19 -15.05 3.93
C ALA A 441 10.51 -14.60 3.24
N SER A 442 11.54 -14.27 4.03
CA SER A 442 12.85 -13.86 3.49
C SER A 442 13.56 -15.01 2.78
N PHE A 443 13.60 -16.20 3.37
CA PHE A 443 14.22 -17.37 2.72
C PHE A 443 13.50 -17.77 1.43
N ILE A 444 12.17 -17.70 1.42
CA ILE A 444 11.37 -17.99 0.22
C ILE A 444 11.63 -16.93 -0.86
N ALA A 445 11.71 -15.65 -0.49
CA ALA A 445 12.07 -14.59 -1.44
C ALA A 445 13.49 -14.79 -2.01
N ARG A 446 14.45 -15.22 -1.19
CA ARG A 446 15.81 -15.55 -1.65
C ARG A 446 15.85 -16.79 -2.55
N LEU A 447 14.99 -17.77 -2.32
CA LEU A 447 14.80 -18.88 -3.24
C LEU A 447 14.26 -18.40 -4.59
N GLY A 448 13.32 -17.45 -4.58
CA GLY A 448 12.86 -16.76 -5.79
C GLY A 448 13.98 -16.04 -6.54
N ASP A 449 14.89 -15.37 -5.82
CA ASP A 449 16.09 -14.74 -6.40
C ASP A 449 16.97 -15.78 -7.10
N ALA A 450 17.17 -16.94 -6.46
CA ALA A 450 17.97 -18.01 -7.03
C ALA A 450 17.33 -18.65 -8.27
N TYR A 451 16.00 -18.88 -8.27
CA TYR A 451 15.29 -19.33 -9.47
C TYR A 451 15.35 -18.31 -10.61
N TYR A 452 15.25 -17.02 -10.29
CA TYR A 452 15.38 -15.95 -11.28
C TYR A 452 16.77 -15.96 -11.93
N SER A 453 17.83 -16.07 -11.13
CA SER A 453 19.20 -16.19 -11.63
C SER A 453 19.43 -17.47 -12.43
N ALA A 454 18.77 -18.58 -12.05
CA ALA A 454 18.76 -19.84 -12.79
C ALA A 454 17.88 -19.80 -14.07
N GLN A 455 17.46 -18.62 -14.53
CA GLN A 455 16.61 -18.43 -15.71
C GLN A 455 15.28 -19.21 -15.65
N SER A 456 14.74 -19.41 -14.45
CA SER A 456 13.50 -20.12 -14.18
C SER A 456 12.42 -19.15 -13.67
N PRO A 457 11.86 -18.28 -14.54
CA PRO A 457 10.99 -17.18 -14.12
C PRO A 457 9.64 -17.62 -13.54
N VAL A 458 9.15 -18.82 -13.90
CA VAL A 458 7.90 -19.38 -13.36
C VAL A 458 8.08 -19.79 -11.90
N ASP A 459 9.16 -20.51 -11.60
CA ASP A 459 9.49 -20.92 -10.23
C ASP A 459 9.84 -19.70 -9.36
N ALA A 460 10.53 -18.71 -9.95
CA ALA A 460 10.80 -17.44 -9.27
C ALA A 460 9.51 -16.72 -8.89
N LEU A 461 8.56 -16.60 -9.83
CA LEU A 461 7.26 -15.97 -9.58
C LEU A 461 6.49 -16.69 -8.46
N ALA A 462 6.45 -18.02 -8.50
CA ALA A 462 5.78 -18.83 -7.49
C ALA A 462 6.38 -18.61 -6.09
N ALA A 463 7.71 -18.66 -5.98
CA ALA A 463 8.39 -18.42 -4.71
C ALA A 463 8.15 -16.99 -4.18
N TYR A 464 8.19 -15.98 -5.05
CA TYR A 464 7.88 -14.60 -4.63
C TYR A 464 6.43 -14.44 -4.17
N GLN A 465 5.49 -15.10 -4.83
CA GLN A 465 4.08 -15.08 -4.43
C GLN A 465 3.88 -15.75 -3.06
N GLU A 466 4.47 -16.92 -2.84
CA GLU A 466 4.44 -17.61 -1.54
C GLU A 466 5.06 -16.73 -0.42
N SER A 467 6.18 -16.06 -0.69
CA SER A 467 6.76 -15.09 0.25
C SER A 467 5.79 -13.96 0.61
N LEU A 468 5.04 -13.44 -0.38
CA LEU A 468 4.06 -12.38 -0.20
C LEU A 468 2.78 -12.85 0.49
N GLU A 469 2.42 -14.13 0.40
CA GLU A 469 1.32 -14.71 1.20
C GLU A 469 1.66 -14.72 2.69
N ILE A 470 2.93 -14.96 3.04
CA ILE A 470 3.40 -14.93 4.44
C ILE A 470 3.58 -13.49 4.92
N SER A 471 4.24 -12.64 4.11
CA SER A 471 4.50 -11.24 4.45
C SER A 471 4.17 -10.34 3.27
N PRO A 472 2.95 -9.75 3.24
CA PRO A 472 2.48 -8.96 2.09
C PRO A 472 3.20 -7.62 1.88
N ARG A 473 3.87 -7.08 2.91
CA ARG A 473 4.45 -5.73 2.87
C ARG A 473 5.96 -5.75 2.54
N GLN A 474 6.31 -6.36 1.42
CA GLN A 474 7.70 -6.47 0.95
C GLN A 474 7.88 -5.74 -0.40
N PRO A 475 8.20 -4.43 -0.42
CA PRO A 475 8.26 -3.64 -1.66
C PRO A 475 9.28 -4.20 -2.65
N ASN A 476 10.43 -4.67 -2.15
CA ASN A 476 11.47 -5.30 -2.97
C ASN A 476 11.00 -6.57 -3.69
N VAL A 477 10.14 -7.37 -3.06
CA VAL A 477 9.60 -8.61 -3.66
C VAL A 477 8.49 -8.26 -4.66
N LEU A 478 7.62 -7.31 -4.30
CA LEU A 478 6.56 -6.80 -5.19
C LEU A 478 7.14 -6.22 -6.49
N VAL A 479 8.26 -5.51 -6.43
CA VAL A 479 8.98 -5.03 -7.63
C VAL A 479 9.50 -6.16 -8.49
N LYS A 480 10.03 -7.24 -7.89
CA LYS A 480 10.49 -8.43 -8.64
C LYS A 480 9.34 -9.11 -9.36
N VAL A 481 8.19 -9.25 -8.69
CA VAL A 481 6.95 -9.78 -9.29
C VAL A 481 6.46 -8.88 -10.43
N GLY A 482 6.42 -7.56 -10.21
CA GLY A 482 6.06 -6.58 -11.24
C GLY A 482 6.99 -6.63 -12.45
N GLY A 483 8.29 -6.78 -12.21
CA GLY A 483 9.31 -6.96 -13.26
C GLY A 483 9.09 -8.22 -14.08
N LEU A 484 8.77 -9.36 -13.43
CA LEU A 484 8.47 -10.62 -14.11
C LEU A 484 7.23 -10.51 -15.00
N PHE A 485 6.15 -9.93 -14.50
CA PHE A 485 4.95 -9.69 -15.31
C PHE A 485 5.20 -8.70 -16.45
N SER A 486 5.98 -7.65 -16.21
CA SER A 486 6.36 -6.67 -17.23
C SER A 486 7.17 -7.32 -18.36
N ALA A 487 8.14 -8.18 -18.03
CA ALA A 487 8.90 -8.97 -19.01
C ALA A 487 8.00 -9.91 -19.82
N ALA A 488 6.96 -10.48 -19.19
CA ALA A 488 5.94 -11.28 -19.85
C ALA A 488 4.89 -10.45 -20.62
N LYS A 489 5.03 -9.12 -20.67
CA LYS A 489 4.06 -8.17 -21.27
C LYS A 489 2.66 -8.26 -20.67
N MET A 490 2.55 -8.73 -19.43
CA MET A 490 1.32 -8.76 -18.67
C MET A 490 1.20 -7.44 -17.90
N TRP A 491 0.73 -6.40 -18.57
CA TRP A 491 0.73 -5.02 -18.04
C TRP A 491 -0.11 -4.85 -16.78
N ASP A 492 -1.33 -5.38 -16.75
CA ASP A 492 -2.24 -5.28 -15.60
C ASP A 492 -1.63 -5.83 -14.29
N PRO A 493 -1.14 -7.09 -14.23
CA PRO A 493 -0.54 -7.60 -13.00
C PRO A 493 0.82 -6.96 -12.69
N ALA A 494 1.56 -6.48 -13.69
CA ALA A 494 2.78 -5.72 -13.48
C ALA A 494 2.49 -4.38 -12.78
N GLU A 495 1.54 -3.61 -13.32
CA GLU A 495 1.06 -2.35 -12.75
C GLU A 495 0.56 -2.55 -11.32
N LYS A 496 -0.28 -3.56 -11.09
CA LYS A 496 -0.77 -3.88 -9.75
C LYS A 496 0.38 -4.12 -8.76
N SER A 497 1.39 -4.89 -9.17
CA SER A 497 2.52 -5.23 -8.29
C SER A 497 3.36 -3.99 -7.95
N PHE A 498 3.63 -3.12 -8.92
CA PHE A 498 4.35 -1.88 -8.67
C PHE A 498 3.55 -0.87 -7.83
N LEU A 499 2.24 -0.75 -8.05
CA LEU A 499 1.36 0.07 -7.22
C LEU A 499 1.29 -0.43 -5.78
N MET A 500 1.22 -1.76 -5.57
CA MET A 500 1.31 -2.35 -4.24
C MET A 500 2.65 -2.02 -3.59
N ALA A 501 3.77 -2.11 -4.31
CA ALA A 501 5.07 -1.70 -3.77
C ALA A 501 5.08 -0.22 -3.35
N LEU A 502 4.49 0.67 -4.16
CA LEU A 502 4.35 2.11 -3.86
C LEU A 502 3.38 2.41 -2.72
N SER A 503 2.38 1.55 -2.48
CA SER A 503 1.49 1.68 -1.32
C SER A 503 2.18 1.34 0.01
N VAL A 504 3.25 0.53 -0.05
CA VAL A 504 4.08 0.19 1.12
C VAL A 504 5.17 1.22 1.31
N ASP A 505 5.85 1.62 0.23
CA ASP A 505 6.86 2.67 0.20
C ASP A 505 6.64 3.56 -1.02
N SER A 506 6.02 4.71 -0.80
CA SER A 506 5.71 5.69 -1.85
C SER A 506 6.95 6.32 -2.47
N SER A 507 8.12 6.18 -1.82
CA SER A 507 9.40 6.65 -2.32
C SER A 507 10.20 5.56 -3.04
N HIS A 508 9.65 4.37 -3.28
CA HIS A 508 10.41 3.28 -3.86
C HIS A 508 10.78 3.53 -5.34
N LEU A 509 12.00 4.03 -5.59
CA LEU A 509 12.46 4.50 -6.90
C LEU A 509 12.32 3.44 -8.00
N THR A 510 12.68 2.19 -7.73
CA THR A 510 12.58 1.10 -8.71
C THR A 510 11.13 0.79 -9.08
N SER A 511 10.18 0.99 -8.17
CA SER A 511 8.75 0.82 -8.48
C SER A 511 8.23 1.94 -9.37
N ILE A 512 8.64 3.19 -9.10
CA ILE A 512 8.30 4.35 -9.93
C ILE A 512 8.79 4.10 -11.35
N ILE A 513 10.07 3.77 -11.53
CA ILE A 513 10.67 3.49 -12.84
C ILE A 513 9.99 2.28 -13.51
N GLY A 514 9.78 1.20 -12.76
CA GLY A 514 9.14 -0.02 -13.26
C GLY A 514 7.71 0.23 -13.78
N LEU A 515 6.90 0.96 -13.01
CA LEU A 515 5.54 1.33 -13.39
C LEU A 515 5.50 2.33 -14.54
N THR A 516 6.39 3.32 -14.55
CA THR A 516 6.57 4.22 -15.70
C THR A 516 6.83 3.44 -16.98
N ASN A 517 7.72 2.44 -16.94
CA ASN A 517 7.98 1.58 -18.09
C ASN A 517 6.75 0.78 -18.51
N VAL A 518 5.96 0.25 -17.56
CA VAL A 518 4.70 -0.43 -17.87
C VAL A 518 3.71 0.51 -18.56
N TYR A 519 3.55 1.74 -18.07
CA TYR A 519 2.68 2.73 -18.69
C TYR A 519 3.13 3.10 -20.10
N VAL A 520 4.41 3.37 -20.32
CA VAL A 520 4.96 3.69 -21.65
C VAL A 520 4.75 2.54 -22.63
N GLN A 521 5.06 1.30 -22.23
CA GLN A 521 4.89 0.12 -23.09
C GLN A 521 3.41 -0.18 -23.39
N ASN A 522 2.50 0.22 -22.50
CA ASN A 522 1.05 0.10 -22.67
C ASN A 522 0.41 1.36 -23.32
N GLY A 523 1.21 2.31 -23.82
CA GLY A 523 0.73 3.53 -24.50
C GLY A 523 0.10 4.59 -23.58
N ARG A 524 0.21 4.45 -22.26
CA ARG A 524 -0.35 5.33 -21.23
C ARG A 524 0.63 6.44 -20.83
N ASN A 525 1.14 7.20 -21.81
CA ASN A 525 2.20 8.18 -21.59
C ASN A 525 1.80 9.33 -20.64
N SER A 526 0.53 9.72 -20.61
CA SER A 526 0.04 10.74 -19.66
C SER A 526 0.06 10.26 -18.20
N ASP A 527 -0.21 8.97 -17.96
CA ASP A 527 -0.12 8.38 -16.61
C ASP A 527 1.34 8.25 -16.17
N ALA A 528 2.23 7.94 -17.12
CA ALA A 528 3.69 7.92 -16.90
C ALA A 528 4.23 9.31 -16.53
N GLU A 529 3.80 10.36 -17.22
CA GLU A 529 4.16 11.75 -16.91
C GLU A 529 3.69 12.14 -15.49
N ALA A 530 2.42 11.87 -15.15
CA ALA A 530 1.88 12.18 -13.83
C ALA A 530 2.62 11.44 -12.70
N LEU A 531 2.94 10.16 -12.91
CA LEU A 531 3.72 9.36 -11.97
C LEU A 531 5.14 9.90 -11.78
N LEU A 532 5.81 10.29 -12.85
CA LEU A 532 7.17 10.85 -12.77
C LEU A 532 7.20 12.21 -12.07
N LEU A 533 6.22 13.08 -12.35
CA LEU A 533 6.07 14.34 -11.62
C LEU A 533 5.87 14.13 -10.12
N ALA A 534 5.03 13.16 -9.75
CA ALA A 534 4.85 12.77 -8.35
C ALA A 534 6.15 12.20 -7.74
N GLY A 535 6.87 11.36 -8.49
CA GLY A 535 8.16 10.81 -8.06
C GLY A 535 9.23 11.88 -7.85
N LEU A 536 9.30 12.89 -8.73
CA LEU A 536 10.26 14.00 -8.66
C LEU A 536 9.97 14.99 -7.51
N ALA A 537 8.73 15.02 -7.00
CA ALA A 537 8.43 15.75 -5.77
C ALA A 537 9.15 15.16 -4.55
N ILE A 538 9.47 13.86 -4.58
CA ILE A 538 10.19 13.13 -3.53
C ILE A 538 11.68 13.06 -3.86
N HIS A 539 12.02 12.72 -5.11
CA HIS A 539 13.37 12.38 -5.58
C HIS A 539 13.93 13.44 -6.52
N ARG A 540 13.99 14.69 -6.05
CA ARG A 540 14.34 15.83 -6.92
C ARG A 540 15.74 15.72 -7.56
N SER A 541 16.67 15.03 -6.91
CA SER A 541 18.04 14.82 -7.39
C SER A 541 18.22 13.60 -8.29
N GLU A 542 17.15 12.83 -8.56
CA GLU A 542 17.26 11.62 -9.38
C GLU A 542 17.20 11.94 -10.87
N TYR A 543 18.38 11.97 -11.51
CA TYR A 543 18.52 12.31 -12.93
C TYR A 543 17.71 11.38 -13.85
N GLN A 544 17.58 10.10 -13.48
CA GLN A 544 16.85 9.10 -14.28
C GLN A 544 15.39 9.47 -14.44
N LEU A 545 14.77 10.03 -13.39
CA LEU A 545 13.37 10.46 -13.44
C LEU A 545 13.20 11.69 -14.35
N TRP A 546 14.13 12.65 -14.30
CA TRP A 546 14.14 13.80 -15.20
C TRP A 546 14.33 13.40 -16.67
N SER A 547 15.25 12.46 -16.93
CA SER A 547 15.50 11.88 -18.26
C SER A 547 14.24 11.21 -18.81
N LEU A 548 13.61 10.33 -18.03
CA LEU A 548 12.35 9.66 -18.40
C LEU A 548 11.21 10.66 -18.64
N LEU A 549 11.06 11.66 -17.76
CA LEU A 549 10.00 12.67 -17.88
C LEU A 549 10.13 13.44 -19.18
N GLY A 550 11.34 13.93 -19.48
CA GLY A 550 11.61 14.67 -20.69
C GLY A 550 11.36 13.87 -21.98
N MET A 551 11.69 12.58 -21.99
CA MET A 551 11.39 11.69 -23.11
C MET A 551 9.89 11.45 -23.28
N ILE A 552 9.14 11.31 -22.17
CA ILE A 552 7.69 11.14 -22.19
C ILE A 552 6.99 12.43 -22.64
N GLU A 553 7.39 13.59 -22.12
CA GLU A 553 6.89 14.89 -22.55
C GLU A 553 7.13 15.12 -24.05
N PHE A 554 8.30 14.72 -24.57
CA PHE A 554 8.58 14.73 -26.01
C PHE A 554 7.59 13.86 -26.79
N SER A 555 7.31 12.64 -26.30
CA SER A 555 6.36 11.72 -26.95
C SER A 555 4.91 12.23 -26.91
N LEU A 556 4.58 13.13 -25.97
CA LEU A 556 3.29 13.80 -25.84
C LEU A 556 3.24 15.13 -26.60
N GLU A 557 4.28 15.44 -27.40
CA GLU A 557 4.45 16.69 -28.15
C GLU A 557 4.53 17.95 -27.26
N LYS A 558 4.80 17.78 -25.96
CA LYS A 558 5.02 18.85 -24.98
C LYS A 558 6.47 19.32 -25.02
N TYR A 559 6.91 19.82 -26.18
CA TYR A 559 8.33 20.08 -26.42
C TYR A 559 8.94 21.15 -25.50
N SER A 560 8.15 22.12 -25.05
CA SER A 560 8.62 23.17 -24.15
C SER A 560 8.91 22.65 -22.74
N GLU A 561 8.07 21.75 -22.26
CA GLU A 561 8.20 21.03 -21.00
C GLU A 561 9.36 20.03 -21.09
N ALA A 562 9.42 19.26 -22.18
CA ALA A 562 10.50 18.31 -22.46
C ALA A 562 11.87 18.99 -22.41
N ILE A 563 12.01 20.19 -22.98
CA ILE A 563 13.24 20.99 -22.90
C ILE A 563 13.64 21.23 -21.43
N LYS A 564 12.71 21.67 -20.58
CA LYS A 564 13.01 21.99 -19.17
C LYS A 564 13.48 20.74 -18.43
N SER A 565 12.77 19.63 -18.58
CA SER A 565 13.08 18.36 -17.92
C SER A 565 14.44 17.80 -18.40
N LEU A 566 14.72 17.86 -19.71
CA LEU A 566 15.96 17.34 -20.29
C LEU A 566 17.17 18.25 -20.05
N GLU A 567 16.99 19.57 -19.95
CA GLU A 567 18.05 20.49 -19.51
C GLU A 567 18.48 20.15 -18.07
N VAL A 568 17.53 19.89 -17.17
CA VAL A 568 17.84 19.43 -15.81
C VAL A 568 18.58 18.09 -15.84
N ALA A 569 18.07 17.10 -16.59
CA ALA A 569 18.69 15.78 -16.69
C ALA A 569 20.14 15.85 -17.20
N THR A 570 20.38 16.61 -18.28
CA THR A 570 21.71 16.76 -18.89
C THR A 570 22.65 17.65 -18.08
N SER A 571 22.12 18.52 -17.21
CA SER A 571 22.95 19.23 -16.23
C SER A 571 23.53 18.29 -15.15
N MET A 572 22.80 17.23 -14.82
CA MET A 572 23.20 16.21 -13.82
C MET A 572 24.09 15.13 -14.44
N ASP A 573 23.73 14.63 -15.63
CA ASP A 573 24.57 13.71 -16.41
C ASP A 573 24.75 14.23 -17.85
N GLN A 574 25.90 14.85 -18.08
CA GLN A 574 26.27 15.44 -19.39
C GLN A 574 26.55 14.38 -20.46
N ARG A 575 26.61 13.08 -20.11
CA ARG A 575 26.90 11.98 -21.03
C ARG A 575 25.68 11.14 -21.39
N ASP A 576 24.49 11.48 -20.89
CA ASP A 576 23.26 10.79 -21.28
C ASP A 576 22.89 11.11 -22.73
N ALA A 577 23.29 10.22 -23.63
CA ALA A 577 23.04 10.33 -25.05
C ALA A 577 21.55 10.27 -25.43
N ASN A 578 20.69 9.62 -24.62
CA ASN A 578 19.23 9.65 -24.85
C ASN A 578 18.69 11.05 -24.55
N SER A 579 18.96 11.57 -23.36
CA SER A 579 18.49 12.90 -22.97
C SER A 579 18.95 13.99 -23.93
N LEU A 580 20.23 13.96 -24.35
CA LEU A 580 20.77 14.89 -25.33
C LEU A 580 20.06 14.76 -26.69
N PHE A 581 19.82 13.54 -27.17
CA PHE A 581 19.12 13.33 -28.44
C PHE A 581 17.73 13.98 -28.42
N PHE A 582 16.93 13.68 -27.38
CA PHE A 582 15.58 14.24 -27.26
C PHE A 582 15.60 15.74 -26.98
N LEU A 583 16.61 16.27 -26.27
CA LEU A 583 16.73 17.71 -26.02
C LEU A 583 16.98 18.47 -27.34
N GLY A 584 17.92 17.97 -28.14
CA GLY A 584 18.22 18.55 -29.44
C GLY A 584 17.04 18.45 -30.42
N ALA A 585 16.29 17.35 -30.35
CA ALA A 585 15.05 17.16 -31.10
C ALA A 585 13.99 18.20 -30.72
N SER A 586 13.73 18.38 -29.43
CA SER A 586 12.79 19.37 -28.90
C SER A 586 13.19 20.79 -29.32
N TYR A 587 14.47 21.16 -29.19
CA TYR A 587 14.95 22.47 -29.65
C TYR A 587 14.69 22.70 -31.14
N GLY A 588 14.91 21.69 -31.97
CA GLY A 588 14.61 21.75 -33.40
C GLY A 588 13.14 22.05 -33.68
N LEU A 589 12.24 21.30 -33.03
CA LEU A 589 10.80 21.43 -33.19
C LEU A 589 10.24 22.76 -32.66
N THR A 590 10.88 23.35 -31.64
CA THR A 590 10.53 24.69 -31.13
C THR A 590 11.26 25.84 -31.84
N GLY A 591 12.01 25.58 -32.93
CA GLY A 591 12.72 26.62 -33.69
C GLY A 591 14.03 27.14 -33.07
N ARG A 592 14.50 26.55 -31.96
CA ARG A 592 15.77 26.87 -31.29
C ARG A 592 16.96 26.21 -32.01
N THR A 593 17.15 26.58 -33.28
CA THR A 593 18.09 25.91 -34.20
C THR A 593 19.56 26.00 -33.79
N ALA A 594 19.97 27.09 -33.15
CA ALA A 594 21.34 27.25 -32.64
C ALA A 594 21.64 26.26 -31.50
N ASP A 595 20.70 26.13 -30.57
CA ASP A 595 20.80 25.21 -29.42
C ASP A 595 20.78 23.76 -29.90
N ALA A 596 19.88 23.41 -30.84
CA ALA A 596 19.83 22.08 -31.45
C ALA A 596 21.18 21.69 -32.10
N ASN A 597 21.80 22.62 -32.84
CA ASN A 597 23.12 22.41 -33.46
C ASN A 597 24.26 22.31 -32.43
N GLN A 598 24.14 22.97 -31.28
CA GLN A 598 25.08 22.79 -30.17
C GLN A 598 24.96 21.39 -29.57
N VAL A 599 23.73 20.92 -29.33
CA VAL A 599 23.47 19.56 -28.84
C VAL A 599 24.02 18.51 -29.81
N VAL A 600 23.85 18.67 -31.13
CA VAL A 600 24.46 17.77 -32.13
C VAL A 600 25.97 17.66 -31.98
N ARG A 601 26.67 18.78 -31.74
CA ARG A 601 28.13 18.79 -31.55
C ARG A 601 28.55 18.04 -30.29
N ILE A 602 27.81 18.24 -29.19
CA ILE A 602 28.04 17.53 -27.92
C ILE A 602 27.79 16.03 -28.12
N LEU A 603 26.65 15.68 -28.69
CA LEU A 603 26.25 14.29 -28.94
C LEU A 603 27.22 13.57 -29.88
N ASN A 604 27.81 14.26 -30.86
CA ASN A 604 28.80 13.65 -31.75
C ASN A 604 30.09 13.20 -31.01
N GLY A 605 30.41 13.83 -29.87
CA GLY A 605 31.50 13.39 -29.00
C GLY A 605 31.16 12.23 -28.06
N ILE A 606 29.87 11.87 -27.95
CA ILE A 606 29.36 10.84 -27.03
C ILE A 606 28.84 9.62 -27.80
N ASP A 607 27.93 9.85 -28.76
CA ASP A 607 27.28 8.86 -29.61
C ASP A 607 27.12 9.43 -31.04
N THR A 608 28.08 9.09 -31.89
CA THR A 608 28.12 9.56 -33.29
C THR A 608 26.93 9.07 -34.11
N ALA A 609 26.34 7.92 -33.79
CA ALA A 609 25.19 7.40 -34.53
C ALA A 609 23.95 8.25 -34.26
N LYS A 610 23.68 8.55 -32.98
CA LYS A 610 22.57 9.43 -32.60
C LYS A 610 22.75 10.87 -33.07
N ALA A 611 23.98 11.39 -33.06
CA ALA A 611 24.26 12.72 -33.59
C ALA A 611 23.91 12.84 -35.09
N ARG A 612 24.22 11.82 -35.88
CA ARG A 612 23.84 11.75 -37.30
C ARG A 612 22.32 11.66 -37.48
N GLN A 613 21.65 10.83 -36.68
CA GLN A 613 20.18 10.71 -36.70
C GLN A 613 19.50 12.05 -36.39
N LEU A 614 19.95 12.73 -35.33
CA LEU A 614 19.42 14.03 -34.95
C LEU A 614 19.67 15.08 -36.04
N SER A 615 20.87 15.12 -36.61
CA SER A 615 21.22 16.04 -37.70
C SER A 615 20.33 15.84 -38.94
N ALA A 616 20.06 14.58 -39.29
CA ALA A 616 19.18 14.24 -40.41
C ALA A 616 17.74 14.73 -40.14
N MET A 617 17.22 14.48 -38.95
CA MET A 617 15.88 14.91 -38.54
C MET A 617 15.72 16.44 -38.59
N LEU A 618 16.71 17.18 -38.06
CA LEU A 618 16.73 18.66 -38.08
C LEU A 618 16.85 19.24 -39.50
N SER A 619 17.44 18.50 -40.44
CA SER A 619 17.55 18.94 -41.84
C SER A 619 16.24 18.77 -42.61
N GLN A 620 15.41 17.79 -42.24
CA GLN A 620 14.10 17.55 -42.84
C GLN A 620 13.06 18.55 -42.35
N SER A 621 13.10 18.97 -41.08
CA SER A 621 12.17 19.97 -40.52
C SER A 621 12.39 21.40 -41.04
N ARG A 622 13.46 21.64 -41.82
CA ARG A 622 13.79 22.93 -42.47
C ARG A 622 13.32 23.02 -43.92
N ARG A 623 12.86 21.91 -44.51
CA ARG A 623 12.25 21.86 -45.85
C ARG A 623 10.74 21.89 -45.70
#